data_AF-X1SEN0-F1
#
_entry.id   AF-X1SEN0-F1
#
_cell.length_a   1.000
_cell.length_b   1.000
_cell.length_c   1.000
_cell.angle_alpha   90.00
_cell.angle_beta   90.00
_cell.angle_gamma   90.00
#
_symmetry.space_group_name_H-M   'P 1'
#
loop_
_entity.id
_entity.type
_entity.pdbx_description
1 polymer ?
#
loop_
_entity_poly.entity_id
_entity_poly.type
_entity_poly.pdbx_seq_one_letter_code
_entity_poly.pdbx_strand_id
1 'polypeptide(L)'
;RDYVEQINEQDRNKEHRLLFIVDELGAFIADSGKKLHDIGTLAEELGKVGKGKVWIFATGHHSVKDIVENAREFDGDRVWLEGRFHLRFQLTSENIEEVLEERLFRKNTKGESALNKLYSEKQGAIAELGRLTKTSRTLRTYDQSSFISCYPFRPYQTVLVHEIVQQIRTAGGRTDVLTGSTRTILALTQGILESESRRDMGYLVPFSKFFEQLLDGVEIPHEIRTE
;
A
#
# COMPACT_ATOMS: atom_id res chain seq x y z
N ARG A 1 -12.04 4.95 30.95
CA ARG A 1 -12.00 3.69 31.74
C ARG A 1 -13.39 3.34 32.25
N ASP A 2 -14.04 4.25 32.97
CA ASP A 2 -15.37 4.06 33.55
C ASP A 2 -16.41 3.64 32.50
N TYR A 3 -16.33 4.22 31.30
CA TYR A 3 -17.16 3.81 30.16
C TYR A 3 -16.98 2.33 29.75
N VAL A 4 -15.75 1.81 29.76
CA VAL A 4 -15.46 0.40 29.42
C VAL A 4 -15.89 -0.53 30.54
N GLU A 5 -15.72 -0.10 31.80
CA GLU A 5 -16.18 -0.86 32.97
C GLU A 5 -17.72 -0.94 33.00
N GLN A 6 -18.41 0.17 32.69
CA GLN A 6 -19.87 0.22 32.59
C GLN A 6 -20.44 -0.69 31.49
N ILE A 7 -19.78 -0.75 30.32
CA ILE A 7 -20.20 -1.66 29.23
C ILE A 7 -19.96 -3.12 29.62
N ASN A 8 -18.82 -3.43 30.22
CA ASN A 8 -18.53 -4.78 30.73
C ASN A 8 -19.51 -5.22 31.83
N GLU A 9 -20.02 -4.29 32.63
CA GLU A 9 -21.03 -4.59 33.64
C GLU A 9 -22.41 -4.89 33.06
N GLN A 10 -22.75 -4.26 31.91
CA GLN A 10 -23.99 -4.47 31.17
C GLN A 10 -23.96 -5.74 30.31
N ASP A 11 -22.81 -6.13 29.77
CA ASP A 11 -22.61 -7.38 29.01
C ASP A 11 -21.42 -8.18 29.56
N ARG A 12 -21.67 -8.92 30.66
CA ARG A 12 -20.64 -9.66 31.41
C ARG A 12 -20.06 -10.87 30.67
N ASN A 13 -20.62 -11.23 29.52
CA ASN A 13 -20.17 -12.41 28.76
C ASN A 13 -19.03 -12.09 27.78
N LYS A 14 -18.65 -10.82 27.61
CA LYS A 14 -17.57 -10.40 26.71
C LYS A 14 -16.69 -9.34 27.35
N GLU A 15 -15.38 -9.47 27.13
CA GLU A 15 -14.43 -8.42 27.52
C GLU A 15 -14.40 -7.34 26.43
N HIS A 16 -14.83 -6.13 26.78
CA HIS A 16 -14.84 -4.99 25.88
C HIS A 16 -13.53 -4.20 25.96
N ARG A 17 -13.02 -3.78 24.80
CA ARG A 17 -11.84 -2.91 24.65
C ARG A 17 -12.23 -1.67 23.85
N LEU A 18 -11.62 -0.53 24.16
CA LEU A 18 -11.85 0.73 23.46
C LEU A 18 -10.71 1.00 22.49
N LEU A 19 -11.06 1.24 21.23
CA LEU A 19 -10.13 1.57 20.16
C LEU A 19 -10.32 3.04 19.78
N PHE A 20 -9.28 3.85 19.96
CA PHE A 20 -9.24 5.25 19.56
C PHE A 20 -8.44 5.36 18.26
N ILE A 21 -9.09 5.73 17.17
CA ILE A 21 -8.46 5.86 15.85
C ILE A 21 -8.33 7.35 15.54
N VAL A 22 -7.11 7.81 15.33
CA VAL A 22 -6.79 9.15 14.85
C VAL A 22 -6.41 9.02 13.38
N ASP A 23 -7.29 9.50 12.51
CA ASP A 23 -7.02 9.51 11.08
C ASP A 23 -6.19 10.74 10.69
N GLU A 24 -5.18 10.54 9.85
CA GLU A 24 -4.27 11.56 9.35
C GLU A 24 -3.65 12.47 10.41
N LEU A 25 -2.99 11.83 11.38
CA LEU A 25 -2.30 12.52 12.48
C LEU A 25 -1.31 13.58 11.97
N GLY A 26 -0.68 13.33 10.81
CA GLY A 26 0.22 14.28 10.17
C GLY A 26 -0.42 15.62 9.83
N ALA A 27 -1.58 15.60 9.18
CA ALA A 27 -2.32 16.82 8.86
C ALA A 27 -2.86 17.51 10.12
N PHE A 28 -3.21 16.74 11.16
CA PHE A 28 -3.66 17.31 12.43
C PHE A 28 -2.54 18.11 13.11
N ILE A 29 -1.33 17.54 13.20
CA ILE A 29 -0.15 18.17 13.80
C ILE A 29 0.32 19.35 12.93
N ALA A 30 0.40 19.15 11.61
CA ALA A 30 1.06 20.07 10.67
C ALA A 30 2.45 20.47 11.21
N ASP A 31 2.71 21.76 11.43
CA ASP A 31 3.97 22.25 12.02
C ASP A 31 3.82 22.68 13.51
N SER A 32 2.74 22.27 14.19
CA SER A 32 2.45 22.69 15.56
C SER A 32 3.05 21.74 16.60
N GLY A 33 4.19 22.13 17.18
CA GLY A 33 4.81 21.41 18.30
C GLY A 33 3.86 21.24 19.51
N LYS A 34 2.96 22.20 19.74
CA LYS A 34 1.93 22.09 20.79
C LYS A 34 0.98 20.91 20.54
N LYS A 35 0.49 20.74 19.31
CA LYS A 35 -0.42 19.62 18.98
C LYS A 35 0.29 18.27 19.04
N LEU A 36 1.56 18.22 18.65
CA LEU A 36 2.40 17.03 18.81
C LEU A 36 2.50 16.64 20.29
N HIS A 37 2.78 17.62 21.16
CA HIS A 37 2.82 17.43 22.61
C HIS A 37 1.47 16.93 23.15
N ASP A 38 0.36 17.59 22.80
CA ASP A 38 -0.99 17.22 23.24
C ASP A 38 -1.35 15.77 22.88
N ILE A 39 -0.98 15.32 21.67
CA ILE A 39 -1.22 13.94 21.23
C ILE A 39 -0.40 12.93 22.04
N GLY A 40 0.86 13.23 22.32
CA GLY A 40 1.65 12.33 23.14
C GLY A 40 1.19 12.32 24.60
N THR A 41 0.73 13.45 25.15
CA THR A 41 0.13 13.51 26.49
C THR A 41 -1.14 12.66 26.54
N LEU A 42 -1.97 12.75 25.49
CA LEU A 42 -3.14 11.89 25.33
C LEU A 42 -2.75 10.41 25.28
N ALA A 43 -1.75 10.03 24.47
CA ALA A 43 -1.28 8.64 24.39
C ALA A 43 -0.74 8.14 25.74
N GLU A 44 -0.05 9.00 26.51
CA GLU A 44 0.43 8.70 27.85
C GLU A 44 -0.70 8.46 28.85
N GLU A 45 -1.66 9.38 28.91
CA GLU A 45 -2.79 9.27 29.84
C GLU A 45 -3.67 8.07 29.47
N LEU A 46 -3.88 7.79 28.19
CA LEU A 46 -4.58 6.59 27.73
C LEU A 46 -3.81 5.31 28.11
N GLY A 47 -2.48 5.30 28.04
CA GLY A 47 -1.67 4.18 28.52
C GLY A 47 -1.82 3.94 30.02
N LYS A 48 -1.73 5.00 30.83
CA LYS A 48 -1.85 4.95 32.30
C LYS A 48 -3.26 4.53 32.76
N VAL A 49 -4.28 5.18 32.21
CA VAL A 49 -5.69 4.98 32.60
C VAL A 49 -6.27 3.72 31.96
N GLY A 50 -5.86 3.41 30.73
CA GLY A 50 -6.39 2.30 29.95
C GLY A 50 -5.90 0.93 30.40
N LYS A 51 -4.68 0.81 30.97
CA LYS A 51 -4.11 -0.46 31.47
C LYS A 51 -4.29 -1.65 30.50
N GLY A 52 -4.13 -1.41 29.21
CA GLY A 52 -4.30 -2.41 28.14
C GLY A 52 -5.73 -2.61 27.61
N LYS A 53 -6.74 -1.97 28.22
CA LYS A 53 -8.14 -1.99 27.76
C LYS A 53 -8.46 -0.88 26.73
N VAL A 54 -7.56 0.09 26.58
CA VAL A 54 -7.69 1.19 25.62
C VAL A 54 -6.48 1.20 24.71
N TRP A 55 -6.74 1.20 23.40
CA TRP A 55 -5.74 1.15 22.34
C TRP A 55 -5.86 2.42 21.51
N ILE A 56 -4.74 3.05 21.17
CA ILE A 56 -4.69 4.18 20.24
C ILE A 56 -4.02 3.74 18.94
N PHE A 57 -4.68 4.02 17.82
CA PHE A 57 -4.13 3.87 16.48
C PHE A 57 -4.10 5.25 15.83
N ALA A 58 -2.98 5.55 15.19
CA ALA A 58 -2.84 6.74 14.38
C ALA A 58 -2.48 6.33 12.95
N THR A 59 -3.11 6.96 11.98
CA THR A 59 -2.75 6.85 10.56
C THR A 59 -2.05 8.14 10.13
N GLY A 60 -1.21 8.07 9.10
CA GLY A 60 -0.56 9.23 8.51
C GLY A 60 0.05 8.86 7.17
N HIS A 61 0.11 9.83 6.25
CA HIS A 61 0.72 9.58 4.93
C HIS A 61 2.23 9.37 5.03
N HIS A 62 2.85 10.11 5.93
CA HIS A 62 4.25 9.95 6.25
C HIS A 62 4.39 9.12 7.52
N SER A 63 5.55 8.53 7.73
CA SER A 63 5.81 7.99 9.05
C SER A 63 5.73 9.13 10.06
N VAL A 64 5.37 8.84 11.31
CA VAL A 64 5.42 9.85 12.40
C VAL A 64 6.76 10.60 12.41
N LYS A 65 7.82 9.95 11.91
CA LYS A 65 9.16 10.50 11.75
C LYS A 65 9.25 11.65 10.73
N ASP A 66 8.57 11.57 9.58
CA ASP A 66 8.70 12.58 8.51
C ASP A 66 7.73 13.77 8.71
N ILE A 67 6.61 13.57 9.43
CA ILE A 67 5.74 14.66 9.92
C ILE A 67 6.52 15.62 10.83
N VAL A 68 7.52 15.10 11.56
CA VAL A 68 8.29 15.85 12.56
C VAL A 68 9.52 16.55 11.96
N GLU A 69 9.94 16.23 10.72
CA GLU A 69 11.10 16.86 10.07
C GLU A 69 10.87 18.34 9.69
N ASN A 70 9.62 18.76 9.46
CA ASN A 70 9.28 20.17 9.19
C ASN A 70 9.20 21.03 10.48
N ALA A 71 9.02 20.40 11.64
CA ALA A 71 9.04 21.04 12.95
C ALA A 71 10.49 21.14 13.48
N ARG A 72 11.33 21.96 12.81
CA ARG A 72 12.78 22.15 13.07
C ARG A 72 13.18 22.58 14.50
N GLU A 73 12.26 22.69 15.45
CA GLU A 73 12.54 23.18 16.82
C GLU A 73 12.40 22.13 17.94
N PHE A 74 12.01 20.88 17.67
CA PHE A 74 11.61 19.94 18.73
C PHE A 74 12.24 18.54 18.64
N ASP A 75 13.57 18.47 18.55
CA ASP A 75 14.31 17.19 18.50
C ASP A 75 14.06 16.28 19.73
N GLY A 76 13.73 16.86 20.89
CA GLY A 76 13.40 16.11 22.12
C GLY A 76 12.02 15.43 22.12
N ASP A 77 11.03 16.02 21.46
CA ASP A 77 9.66 15.47 21.41
C ASP A 77 9.56 14.30 20.42
N ARG A 78 10.48 14.23 19.45
CA ARG A 78 10.59 13.16 18.44
C ARG A 78 10.81 11.78 19.06
N VAL A 79 11.84 11.64 19.89
CA VAL A 79 12.20 10.37 20.56
C VAL A 79 11.10 9.92 21.52
N TRP A 80 10.41 10.88 22.13
CA TRP A 80 9.38 10.61 23.11
C TRP A 80 8.09 10.05 22.47
N LEU A 81 7.63 10.60 21.34
CA LEU A 81 6.43 10.08 20.65
C LEU A 81 6.70 8.71 20.00
N GLU A 82 7.89 8.53 19.43
CA GLU A 82 8.35 7.25 18.88
C GLU A 82 8.35 6.13 19.94
N GLY A 83 8.67 6.47 21.20
CA GLY A 83 8.64 5.56 22.33
C GLY A 83 7.24 5.13 22.78
N ARG A 84 6.15 5.77 22.29
CA ARG A 84 4.77 5.43 22.66
C ARG A 84 3.99 4.70 21.56
N PHE A 85 4.40 4.88 20.31
CA PHE A 85 3.87 4.12 19.16
C PHE A 85 4.85 3.02 18.74
N HIS A 86 5.02 2.04 19.62
CA HIS A 86 5.98 0.94 19.47
C HIS A 86 5.64 -0.02 18.32
N LEU A 87 4.34 -0.15 17.98
CA LEU A 87 3.87 -0.97 16.86
C LEU A 87 3.72 -0.09 15.63
N ARG A 88 4.58 -0.33 14.64
CA ARG A 88 4.57 0.38 13.35
C ARG A 88 4.14 -0.56 12.24
N PHE A 89 3.04 -0.24 11.60
CA PHE A 89 2.57 -0.93 10.40
C PHE A 89 3.01 -0.12 9.19
N GLN A 90 4.17 -0.48 8.61
CA GLN A 90 4.64 0.13 7.37
C GLN A 90 4.07 -0.65 6.18
N LEU A 91 3.49 0.08 5.22
CA LEU A 91 3.13 -0.50 3.93
C LEU A 91 4.41 -0.65 3.10
N THR A 92 4.86 -1.90 2.89
CA THR A 92 5.98 -2.21 2.00
C THR A 92 5.51 -2.44 0.56
N SER A 93 6.44 -2.52 -0.38
CA SER A 93 6.14 -2.85 -1.78
C SER A 93 5.42 -4.19 -1.94
N GLU A 94 5.74 -5.20 -1.11
CA GLU A 94 5.04 -6.49 -1.15
C GLU A 94 3.54 -6.33 -0.86
N ASN A 95 3.18 -5.40 0.04
CA ASN A 95 1.79 -5.13 0.37
C ASN A 95 1.03 -4.52 -0.82
N ILE A 96 1.72 -3.82 -1.74
CA ILE A 96 1.09 -3.23 -2.93
C ILE A 96 0.73 -4.33 -3.94
N GLU A 97 1.61 -5.32 -4.12
CA GLU A 97 1.35 -6.47 -4.99
C GLU A 97 0.14 -7.27 -4.48
N GLU A 98 0.10 -7.58 -3.18
CA GLU A 98 -1.03 -8.27 -2.56
C GLU A 98 -2.33 -7.46 -2.73
N VAL A 99 -2.27 -6.13 -2.56
CA VAL A 99 -3.43 -5.26 -2.76
C VAL A 99 -3.92 -5.29 -4.22
N LEU A 100 -3.03 -5.34 -5.21
CA LEU A 100 -3.42 -5.47 -6.62
C LEU A 100 -4.09 -6.82 -6.88
N GLU A 101 -3.48 -7.90 -6.37
CA GLU A 101 -4.00 -9.26 -6.51
C GLU A 101 -5.41 -9.39 -5.89
N GLU A 102 -5.60 -8.92 -4.67
CA GLU A 102 -6.86 -9.04 -3.95
C GLU A 102 -7.94 -8.07 -4.43
N ARG A 103 -7.59 -6.84 -4.81
CA ARG A 103 -8.58 -5.82 -5.19
C ARG A 103 -8.96 -5.86 -6.67
N LEU A 104 -7.98 -6.04 -7.55
CA LEU A 104 -8.19 -5.90 -9.00
C LEU A 104 -8.16 -7.25 -9.72
N PHE A 105 -7.31 -8.18 -9.28
CA PHE A 105 -7.10 -9.44 -9.98
C PHE A 105 -7.90 -10.61 -9.39
N ARG A 106 -8.65 -10.40 -8.31
CA ARG A 106 -9.42 -11.49 -7.71
C ARG A 106 -10.40 -12.09 -8.72
N LYS A 107 -10.26 -13.39 -8.94
CA LYS A 107 -11.07 -14.14 -9.91
C LYS A 107 -12.30 -14.73 -9.21
N ASN A 108 -13.39 -14.86 -9.97
CA ASN A 108 -14.50 -15.70 -9.55
C ASN A 108 -14.16 -17.19 -9.82
N THR A 109 -14.94 -18.10 -9.24
CA THR A 109 -14.70 -19.55 -9.34
C THR A 109 -14.61 -20.05 -10.78
N LYS A 110 -15.40 -19.48 -11.71
CA LYS A 110 -15.37 -19.85 -13.13
C LYS A 110 -14.07 -19.40 -13.81
N GLY A 111 -13.66 -18.16 -13.57
CA GLY A 111 -12.43 -17.57 -14.11
C GLY A 111 -11.20 -18.30 -13.58
N GLU A 112 -11.18 -18.62 -12.29
CA GLU A 112 -10.10 -19.38 -11.67
C GLU A 112 -9.97 -20.78 -12.27
N SER A 113 -11.08 -21.52 -12.41
CA SER A 113 -11.08 -22.84 -13.04
C SER A 113 -10.58 -22.80 -14.49
N ALA A 114 -10.99 -21.78 -15.25
CA ALA A 114 -10.57 -21.62 -16.63
C ALA A 114 -9.08 -21.28 -16.76
N LEU A 115 -8.54 -20.43 -15.88
CA LEU A 115 -7.11 -20.09 -15.84
C LEU A 115 -6.26 -21.27 -15.39
N ASN A 116 -6.73 -22.08 -14.45
CA ASN A 116 -6.08 -23.33 -14.07
C ASN A 116 -5.94 -24.26 -15.28
N LYS A 117 -7.02 -24.46 -16.04
CA LYS A 117 -7.00 -25.27 -17.26
C LYS A 117 -6.02 -24.71 -18.30
N LEU A 118 -6.07 -23.40 -18.54
CA LEU A 118 -5.16 -22.72 -19.47
C LEU A 118 -3.70 -22.89 -19.06
N TYR A 119 -3.39 -22.79 -17.76
CA TYR A 119 -2.05 -23.00 -17.25
C TYR A 119 -1.57 -24.42 -17.50
N SER A 120 -2.40 -25.43 -17.19
CA SER A 120 -2.06 -26.83 -17.45
C SER A 120 -1.81 -27.12 -18.94
N GLU A 121 -2.54 -26.48 -19.84
CA GLU A 121 -2.36 -26.63 -21.29
C GLU A 121 -1.12 -25.92 -21.83
N LYS A 122 -0.68 -24.82 -21.20
CA LYS A 122 0.35 -23.90 -21.72
C LYS A 122 1.54 -23.69 -20.77
N GLN A 123 1.72 -24.56 -19.77
CA GLN A 123 2.71 -24.40 -18.70
C GLN A 123 4.11 -24.04 -19.21
N GLY A 124 4.61 -24.74 -20.24
CA GLY A 124 5.94 -24.47 -20.79
C GLY A 124 6.06 -23.08 -21.42
N ALA A 125 5.04 -22.64 -22.16
CA ALA A 125 5.02 -21.31 -22.77
C ALA A 125 4.89 -20.21 -21.72
N ILE A 126 4.06 -20.44 -20.68
CA ILE A 126 3.90 -19.52 -19.56
C ILE A 126 5.22 -19.38 -18.80
N ALA A 127 5.88 -20.48 -18.45
CA ALA A 127 7.17 -20.46 -17.77
C ALA A 127 8.23 -19.68 -18.56
N GLU A 128 8.27 -19.84 -19.89
CA GLU A 128 9.19 -19.07 -20.74
C GLU A 128 8.85 -17.58 -20.78
N LEU A 129 7.57 -17.22 -20.88
CA LEU A 129 7.12 -15.82 -20.87
C LEU A 129 7.40 -15.09 -19.55
N GLY A 130 7.49 -15.84 -18.45
CA GLY A 130 7.86 -15.31 -17.13
C GLY A 130 9.36 -15.21 -16.92
N ARG A 131 10.17 -15.85 -17.77
CA ARG A 131 11.62 -15.89 -17.61
C ARG A 131 12.26 -14.68 -18.27
N LEU A 132 12.65 -13.71 -17.45
CA LEU A 132 13.56 -12.65 -17.90
C LEU A 132 14.98 -13.20 -17.94
N THR A 133 15.57 -13.28 -19.13
CA THR A 133 16.96 -13.71 -19.31
C THR A 133 17.90 -12.51 -19.17
N LYS A 134 19.10 -12.74 -18.63
CA LYS A 134 20.14 -11.71 -18.40
C LYS A 134 19.76 -10.61 -17.39
N THR A 135 18.98 -10.94 -16.37
CA THR A 135 18.74 -10.03 -15.24
C THR A 135 19.71 -10.32 -14.10
N SER A 136 20.22 -9.26 -13.45
CA SER A 136 20.98 -9.38 -12.20
C SER A 136 20.08 -9.65 -10.98
N ARG A 137 18.77 -9.49 -11.15
CA ARG A 137 17.76 -9.65 -10.11
C ARG A 137 16.98 -10.95 -10.30
N THR A 138 16.76 -11.67 -9.21
CA THR A 138 15.80 -12.77 -9.12
C THR A 138 14.40 -12.18 -8.99
N LEU A 139 13.54 -12.47 -9.96
CA LEU A 139 12.14 -12.04 -9.95
C LEU A 139 11.25 -13.22 -9.55
N ARG A 140 10.03 -12.92 -9.09
CA ARG A 140 9.05 -13.93 -8.71
C ARG A 140 8.83 -14.92 -9.86
N THR A 141 8.92 -16.21 -9.53
CA THR A 141 8.73 -17.31 -10.48
C THR A 141 7.30 -17.27 -11.04
N TYR A 142 7.14 -17.51 -12.34
CA TYR A 142 5.83 -17.55 -12.98
C TYR A 142 5.25 -18.97 -12.95
N ASP A 143 4.88 -19.39 -11.75
CA ASP A 143 4.21 -20.66 -11.45
C ASP A 143 2.68 -20.57 -11.61
N GLN A 144 1.97 -21.67 -11.35
CA GLN A 144 0.51 -21.72 -11.49
C GLN A 144 -0.20 -20.72 -10.59
N SER A 145 0.26 -20.58 -9.35
CA SER A 145 -0.34 -19.70 -8.35
C SER A 145 -0.21 -18.23 -8.78
N SER A 146 1.01 -17.81 -9.10
CA SER A 146 1.30 -16.45 -9.57
C SER A 146 0.69 -16.15 -10.94
N PHE A 147 0.55 -17.15 -11.82
CA PHE A 147 -0.20 -16.99 -13.07
C PHE A 147 -1.65 -16.61 -12.80
N ILE A 148 -2.33 -17.34 -11.91
CA ILE A 148 -3.74 -17.11 -11.61
C ILE A 148 -3.92 -15.79 -10.86
N SER A 149 -3.07 -15.51 -9.87
CA SER A 149 -3.18 -14.31 -9.03
C SER A 149 -2.85 -13.03 -9.80
N CYS A 150 -1.91 -13.07 -10.75
CA CYS A 150 -1.52 -11.89 -11.52
C CYS A 150 -2.23 -11.73 -12.88
N TYR A 151 -2.93 -12.75 -13.41
CA TYR A 151 -3.56 -12.69 -14.73
C TYR A 151 -4.46 -11.44 -14.87
N PRO A 152 -4.40 -10.67 -15.97
CA PRO A 152 -3.70 -10.91 -17.23
C PRO A 152 -2.26 -10.35 -17.30
N PHE A 153 -1.67 -10.00 -16.16
CA PHE A 153 -0.30 -9.50 -16.05
C PHE A 153 0.68 -10.62 -15.70
N ARG A 154 1.96 -10.37 -15.95
CA ARG A 154 3.08 -11.21 -15.50
C ARG A 154 3.57 -10.69 -14.14
N PRO A 155 4.01 -11.57 -13.22
CA PRO A 155 4.38 -11.20 -11.85
C PRO A 155 5.43 -10.09 -11.76
N TYR A 156 6.38 -10.06 -12.69
CA TYR A 156 7.39 -9.00 -12.67
C TYR A 156 6.84 -7.62 -13.07
N GLN A 157 5.73 -7.55 -13.80
CA GLN A 157 5.22 -6.28 -14.31
C GLN A 157 4.69 -5.41 -13.17
N THR A 158 4.05 -5.99 -12.16
CA THR A 158 3.57 -5.27 -10.97
C THR A 158 4.74 -4.67 -10.18
N VAL A 159 5.80 -5.45 -9.97
CA VAL A 159 7.05 -5.01 -9.33
C VAL A 159 7.66 -3.82 -10.08
N LEU A 160 7.86 -3.97 -11.39
CA LEU A 160 8.53 -2.95 -12.21
C LEU A 160 7.71 -1.66 -12.30
N VAL A 161 6.38 -1.75 -12.41
CA VAL A 161 5.53 -0.55 -12.48
C VAL A 161 5.59 0.24 -11.18
N HIS A 162 5.60 -0.44 -10.03
CA HIS A 162 5.79 0.23 -8.75
C HIS A 162 7.12 0.98 -8.71
N GLU A 163 8.23 0.32 -9.09
CA GLU A 163 9.55 0.94 -9.12
C GLU A 163 9.62 2.14 -10.09
N ILE A 164 9.05 2.03 -11.28
CA ILE A 164 9.03 3.12 -12.27
C ILE A 164 8.23 4.32 -11.74
N VAL A 165 7.03 4.09 -11.21
CA VAL A 165 6.18 5.17 -10.66
C VAL A 165 6.87 5.86 -9.48
N GLN A 166 7.56 5.09 -8.62
CA GLN A 166 8.38 5.63 -7.54
C GLN A 166 9.51 6.52 -8.07
N GLN A 167 10.28 6.05 -9.05
CA GLN A 167 11.40 6.80 -9.62
C GLN A 167 10.96 8.08 -10.36
N ILE A 168 9.87 8.03 -11.12
CA ILE A 168 9.33 9.20 -11.83
C ILE A 168 8.94 10.31 -10.84
N ARG A 169 8.35 9.95 -9.69
CA ARG A 169 7.97 10.93 -8.67
C ARG A 169 9.19 11.54 -7.98
N THR A 170 10.17 10.71 -7.64
CA THR A 170 11.43 11.17 -7.05
C THR A 170 12.21 12.09 -8.00
N ALA A 171 12.28 11.75 -9.29
CA ALA A 171 12.96 12.57 -10.30
C ALA A 171 12.25 13.90 -10.57
N GLY A 172 10.92 13.94 -10.49
CA GLY A 172 10.11 15.16 -10.65
C GLY A 172 9.99 16.03 -9.40
N GLY A 173 10.90 15.88 -8.42
CA GLY A 173 10.95 16.72 -7.22
C GLY A 173 9.83 16.52 -6.20
N ARG A 174 8.95 15.51 -6.36
CA ARG A 174 7.89 15.20 -5.40
C ARG A 174 8.38 14.14 -4.41
N THR A 175 8.78 14.57 -3.21
CA THR A 175 9.32 13.74 -2.11
C THR A 175 8.25 13.00 -1.28
N ASP A 176 6.98 12.99 -1.70
CA ASP A 176 5.92 12.26 -0.99
C ASP A 176 5.92 10.77 -1.34
N VAL A 177 6.92 10.03 -0.86
CA VAL A 177 7.37 8.75 -1.44
C VAL A 177 6.38 7.57 -1.31
N LEU A 178 5.34 7.56 -0.47
CA LEU A 178 4.60 6.28 -0.24
C LEU A 178 3.07 6.30 -0.42
N THR A 179 2.39 7.44 -0.32
CA THR A 179 0.91 7.42 -0.32
C THR A 179 0.23 7.67 -1.66
N GLY A 180 0.87 8.44 -2.54
CA GLY A 180 0.34 8.67 -3.89
C GLY A 180 0.61 7.52 -4.86
N SER A 181 1.71 6.78 -4.68
CA SER A 181 2.17 5.77 -5.63
C SER A 181 1.22 4.58 -5.75
N THR A 182 0.70 4.05 -4.63
CA THR A 182 -0.25 2.93 -4.64
C THR A 182 -1.53 3.29 -5.38
N ARG A 183 -2.08 4.48 -5.17
CA ARG A 183 -3.28 4.95 -5.87
C ARG A 183 -3.03 5.10 -7.36
N THR A 184 -1.87 5.66 -7.75
CA THR A 184 -1.48 5.77 -9.15
C THR A 184 -1.34 4.39 -9.79
N ILE A 185 -0.68 3.44 -9.14
CA ILE A 185 -0.51 2.09 -9.68
C ILE A 185 -1.84 1.37 -9.81
N LEU A 186 -2.73 1.52 -8.83
CA LEU A 186 -4.10 1.00 -8.89
C LEU A 186 -4.87 1.60 -10.07
N ALA A 187 -4.81 2.92 -10.24
CA ALA A 187 -5.49 3.63 -11.32
C ALA A 187 -4.95 3.21 -12.70
N LEU A 188 -3.62 3.15 -12.87
CA LEU A 188 -2.98 2.68 -14.11
C LEU A 188 -3.41 1.25 -14.43
N THR A 189 -3.27 0.34 -13.46
CA THR A 189 -3.61 -1.08 -13.63
C THR A 189 -5.10 -1.24 -13.97
N GLN A 190 -5.98 -0.51 -13.28
CA GLN A 190 -7.40 -0.51 -13.55
C GLN A 190 -7.72 0.02 -14.96
N GLY A 191 -7.10 1.12 -15.38
CA GLY A 191 -7.28 1.66 -16.73
C GLY A 191 -6.87 0.68 -17.84
N ILE A 192 -5.79 -0.09 -17.62
CA ILE A 192 -5.40 -1.18 -18.54
C ILE A 192 -6.44 -2.29 -18.55
N LEU A 193 -6.90 -2.73 -17.37
CA LEU A 193 -7.92 -3.78 -17.28
C LEU A 193 -9.23 -3.39 -17.96
N GLU A 194 -9.65 -2.14 -17.82
CA GLU A 194 -10.86 -1.61 -18.45
C GLU A 194 -10.71 -1.52 -19.98
N SER A 195 -9.58 -0.98 -20.46
CA SER A 195 -9.31 -0.86 -21.90
C SER A 195 -9.12 -2.20 -22.60
N GLU A 196 -8.58 -3.21 -21.91
CA GLU A 196 -8.35 -4.55 -22.45
C GLU A 196 -9.42 -5.58 -22.02
N SER A 197 -10.54 -5.12 -21.46
CA SER A 197 -11.63 -5.98 -20.92
C SER A 197 -12.30 -6.90 -21.95
N ARG A 198 -12.23 -6.55 -23.24
CA ARG A 198 -12.85 -7.30 -24.35
C ARG A 198 -11.93 -8.34 -24.98
N ARG A 199 -10.73 -8.55 -24.42
CA ARG A 199 -9.77 -9.52 -24.95
C ARG A 199 -10.16 -10.96 -24.61
N ASP A 200 -9.78 -11.87 -25.49
CA ASP A 200 -9.98 -13.29 -25.28
C ASP A 200 -9.10 -13.84 -24.16
N MET A 201 -9.56 -14.93 -23.55
CA MET A 201 -8.80 -15.64 -22.52
C MET A 201 -7.45 -16.12 -23.08
N GLY A 202 -6.39 -15.90 -22.31
CA GLY A 202 -5.02 -16.16 -22.74
C GLY A 202 -4.30 -14.94 -23.31
N TYR A 203 -5.01 -13.82 -23.51
CA TYR A 203 -4.35 -12.53 -23.68
C TYR A 203 -3.54 -12.18 -22.42
N LEU A 204 -2.30 -11.74 -22.62
CA LEU A 204 -1.44 -11.18 -21.59
C LEU A 204 -1.11 -9.74 -21.93
N VAL A 205 -1.20 -8.88 -20.92
CA VAL A 205 -0.96 -7.46 -21.08
C VAL A 205 0.53 -7.20 -21.35
N PRO A 206 0.89 -6.57 -22.48
CA PRO A 206 2.26 -6.16 -22.73
C PRO A 206 2.63 -4.99 -21.81
N PHE A 207 3.90 -4.93 -21.41
CA PHE A 207 4.36 -3.89 -20.48
C PHE A 207 4.22 -2.47 -21.03
N SER A 208 4.20 -2.31 -22.36
CA SER A 208 3.98 -1.03 -23.04
C SER A 208 2.67 -0.35 -22.62
N LYS A 209 1.63 -1.11 -22.26
CA LYS A 209 0.35 -0.56 -21.81
C LYS A 209 0.45 0.29 -20.55
N PHE A 210 1.42 0.01 -19.68
CA PHE A 210 1.67 0.85 -18.52
C PHE A 210 2.22 2.22 -18.93
N PHE A 211 3.09 2.29 -19.94
CA PHE A 211 3.58 3.56 -20.46
C PHE A 211 2.49 4.35 -21.19
N GLU A 212 1.67 3.69 -22.01
CA GLU A 212 0.51 4.30 -22.66
C GLU A 212 -0.43 4.94 -21.62
N GLN A 213 -0.83 4.17 -20.60
CA GLN A 213 -1.69 4.68 -19.53
C GLN A 213 -1.03 5.77 -18.68
N LEU A 214 0.29 5.70 -18.48
CA LEU A 214 1.00 6.73 -17.74
C LEU A 214 1.00 8.07 -18.48
N LEU A 215 1.14 8.04 -19.81
CA LEU A 215 1.10 9.24 -20.66
C LEU A 215 -0.30 9.87 -20.70
N ASP A 216 -1.34 9.05 -20.67
CA ASP A 216 -2.74 9.48 -20.75
C ASP A 216 -3.30 9.93 -19.39
N GLY A 217 -2.89 9.29 -18.29
CA GLY A 217 -3.57 9.39 -16.99
C GLY A 217 -2.81 10.09 -15.87
N VAL A 218 -1.51 10.32 -16.01
CA VAL A 218 -0.71 10.99 -14.98
C VAL A 218 -0.27 12.34 -15.51
N GLU A 219 -0.52 13.42 -14.75
CA GLU A 219 0.20 14.69 -14.91
C GLU A 219 1.69 14.43 -14.65
N ILE A 220 2.39 13.94 -15.67
CA ILE A 220 3.84 13.80 -15.67
C ILE A 220 4.38 15.23 -15.58
N PRO A 221 5.18 15.56 -14.55
CA PRO A 221 5.80 16.87 -14.44
C PRO A 221 6.49 17.24 -15.76
N HIS A 222 6.29 18.47 -16.23
CA HIS A 222 6.76 18.92 -17.55
C HIS A 222 8.27 18.71 -17.74
N GLU A 223 9.02 18.65 -16.64
CA GLU A 223 10.48 18.44 -16.59
C GLU A 223 10.94 17.03 -17.02
N ILE A 224 10.05 16.03 -16.99
CA ILE A 224 10.36 14.62 -17.36
C ILE A 224 9.93 14.32 -18.80
N ARG A 225 9.12 15.20 -19.42
CA ARG A 225 8.80 15.13 -20.84
C ARG A 225 9.99 15.64 -21.66
N THR A 226 11.02 14.82 -21.82
CA THR A 226 11.99 15.05 -22.90
C THR A 226 11.32 14.75 -24.24
N GLU A 227 11.42 15.73 -25.15
CA GLU A 227 10.97 15.70 -26.55
C GLU A 227 11.46 14.49 -27.34
#